data_AF-A0A522JSV5-F1
#
_entry.id   AF-A0A522JSV5-F1
#
_cell.length_a   1.000
_cell.length_b   1.000
_cell.length_c   1.000
_cell.angle_alpha   90.00
_cell.angle_beta   90.00
_cell.angle_gamma   90.00
#
_symmetry.space_group_name_H-M   'P 1'
#
loop_
_entity.id
_entity.type
_entity.pdbx_description
1 polymer ?
#
loop_
_entity_poly.entity_id
_entity_poly.type
_entity_poly.pdbx_seq_one_letter_code
_entity_poly.pdbx_strand_id
1 'polypeptide(L)'
;MKTHWLRLMYREALERLDDVEALRGVRPDSNASYLLELIAFELLLKFTAYTAEPANIERKKSFRHDYKKIFDALPPTVQSRLLALAGERIGPSGLSDRDKVFADWTANFDGLRYPFEKYEDDTAGEYEERGSTWLSEGGRLEDATFRFHSEELFGMLYALRIEAKGRLRQLPQ
;
A
#
# COMPACT_ATOMS: atom_id res chain seq x y z
N MET A 1 -22.03 9.33 -16.34
CA MET A 1 -21.11 9.81 -15.28
C MET A 1 -19.74 10.07 -15.88
N LYS A 2 -19.10 11.21 -15.62
CA LYS A 2 -17.75 11.50 -16.17
C LYS A 2 -16.70 10.67 -15.42
N THR A 3 -16.05 9.73 -16.11
CA THR A 3 -15.09 8.77 -15.53
C THR A 3 -13.66 8.92 -16.04
N HIS A 4 -13.35 10.00 -16.79
CA HIS A 4 -12.01 10.30 -17.31
C HIS A 4 -10.93 10.31 -16.21
N TRP A 5 -11.29 10.68 -14.98
CA TRP A 5 -10.40 10.68 -13.81
C TRP A 5 -9.91 9.27 -13.43
N LEU A 6 -10.57 8.19 -13.85
CA LEU A 6 -10.07 6.82 -13.65
C LEU A 6 -8.78 6.59 -14.43
N ARG A 7 -8.68 7.10 -15.67
CA ARG A 7 -7.44 7.03 -16.46
C ARG A 7 -6.32 7.84 -15.81
N LEU A 8 -6.66 9.03 -15.29
CA LEU A 8 -5.72 9.87 -14.53
C LEU A 8 -5.22 9.13 -13.28
N MET A 9 -6.12 8.55 -12.48
CA MET A 9 -5.78 7.78 -11.28
C MET A 9 -4.81 6.63 -11.57
N TYR A 10 -5.08 5.86 -12.63
CA TYR A 10 -4.17 4.80 -13.06
C TYR A 10 -2.80 5.34 -13.47
N ARG A 11 -2.77 6.44 -14.24
CA ARG A 11 -1.52 7.06 -14.68
C ARG A 11 -0.69 7.56 -13.49
N GLU A 12 -1.29 8.31 -12.58
CA GLU A 12 -0.62 8.81 -11.36
C GLU A 12 -0.05 7.66 -10.53
N ALA A 13 -0.76 6.53 -10.45
CA ALA A 13 -0.26 5.36 -9.72
C ALA A 13 1.02 4.79 -10.35
N LEU A 14 1.11 4.76 -11.68
CA LEU A 14 2.32 4.33 -12.37
C LEU A 14 3.45 5.34 -12.23
N GLU A 15 3.16 6.64 -12.34
CA GLU A 15 4.14 7.70 -12.12
C GLU A 15 4.76 7.59 -10.72
N ARG A 16 3.96 7.30 -9.68
CA ARG A 16 4.51 7.06 -8.33
C ARG A 16 5.42 5.85 -8.25
N LEU A 17 5.16 4.79 -9.02
CA LEU A 17 6.08 3.63 -9.06
C LEU A 17 7.37 3.95 -9.81
N ASP A 18 7.32 4.78 -10.86
CA ASP A 18 8.52 5.27 -11.53
C ASP A 18 9.35 6.15 -10.57
N ASP A 19 8.70 7.00 -9.78
CA ASP A 19 9.33 7.81 -8.73
C ASP A 19 10.02 6.94 -7.66
N VAL A 20 9.40 5.80 -7.29
CA VAL A 20 9.98 4.82 -6.35
C VAL A 20 11.30 4.26 -6.87
N GLU A 21 11.34 3.83 -8.13
CA GLU A 21 12.55 3.26 -8.74
C GLU A 21 13.66 4.31 -8.81
N ALA A 22 13.34 5.54 -9.23
CA ALA A 22 14.31 6.64 -9.26
C ALA A 22 14.86 6.96 -7.87
N LEU A 23 13.99 7.05 -6.86
CA LEU A 23 14.38 7.38 -5.49
C LEU A 23 15.25 6.30 -4.86
N ARG A 24 14.94 5.02 -5.06
CA ARG A 24 15.76 3.90 -4.55
C ARG A 24 17.18 3.93 -5.13
N GLY A 25 17.34 4.42 -6.36
CA GLY A 25 18.66 4.57 -6.99
C GLY A 25 19.56 5.62 -6.33
N VAL A 26 18.99 6.59 -5.60
CA VAL A 26 19.75 7.68 -4.96
C VAL A 26 19.70 7.65 -3.43
N ARG A 27 18.64 7.11 -2.84
CA ARG A 27 18.41 7.02 -1.39
C ARG A 27 17.76 5.68 -1.01
N PRO A 28 18.49 4.57 -1.10
CA PRO A 28 17.93 3.22 -0.85
C PRO A 28 17.37 3.05 0.57
N ASP A 29 17.93 3.76 1.55
CA ASP A 29 17.53 3.66 2.97
C ASP A 29 16.38 4.61 3.36
N SER A 30 15.80 5.33 2.39
CA SER A 30 14.73 6.28 2.68
C SER A 30 13.36 5.62 2.70
N ASN A 31 12.63 5.79 3.80
CA ASN A 31 11.22 5.40 3.91
C ASN A 31 10.29 6.13 2.91
N ALA A 32 10.77 7.19 2.25
CA ALA A 32 9.99 7.92 1.26
C ALA A 32 9.62 7.04 0.04
N SER A 33 10.47 6.10 -0.38
CA SER A 33 10.09 5.18 -1.46
C SER A 33 8.93 4.28 -1.05
N TYR A 34 8.94 3.78 0.19
CA TYR A 34 7.86 2.96 0.71
C TYR A 34 6.53 3.75 0.82
N LEU A 35 6.57 5.02 1.21
CA LEU A 35 5.39 5.90 1.18
C LEU A 35 4.82 6.07 -0.23
N LEU A 36 5.69 6.24 -1.23
CA LEU A 36 5.26 6.33 -2.63
C LEU A 36 4.64 5.00 -3.12
N GLU A 37 5.17 3.86 -2.68
CA GLU A 37 4.57 2.54 -2.94
C GLU A 37 3.17 2.42 -2.32
N LEU A 38 2.96 2.89 -1.09
CA LEU A 38 1.63 2.92 -0.46
C LEU A 38 0.65 3.82 -1.21
N ILE A 39 1.11 4.98 -1.71
CA ILE A 39 0.27 5.86 -2.55
C ILE A 39 -0.10 5.14 -3.86
N ALA A 40 0.87 4.53 -4.54
CA ALA A 40 0.61 3.77 -5.76
C ALA A 40 -0.37 2.60 -5.50
N PHE A 41 -0.19 1.88 -4.40
CA PHE A 41 -1.06 0.81 -3.96
C PHE A 41 -2.49 1.31 -3.76
N GLU A 42 -2.68 2.40 -3.02
CA GLU A 42 -4.00 3.00 -2.78
C GLU A 42 -4.68 3.39 -4.09
N LEU A 43 -3.97 4.05 -5.00
CA LEU A 43 -4.52 4.50 -6.28
C LEU A 43 -4.93 3.31 -7.16
N LEU A 44 -4.10 2.26 -7.26
CA LEU A 44 -4.42 1.06 -8.03
C LEU A 44 -5.57 0.27 -7.41
N LEU A 45 -5.62 0.17 -6.08
CA LEU A 45 -6.68 -0.52 -5.36
C LEU A 45 -8.02 0.20 -5.55
N LYS A 46 -8.04 1.53 -5.41
CA LYS A 46 -9.22 2.37 -5.68
C LYS A 46 -9.65 2.28 -7.14
N PHE A 47 -8.71 2.38 -8.09
CA PHE A 47 -9.01 2.23 -9.50
C PHE A 47 -9.69 0.88 -9.77
N THR A 48 -9.14 -0.20 -9.24
CA THR A 48 -9.69 -1.54 -9.37
C THR A 48 -11.08 -1.64 -8.76
N ALA A 49 -11.29 -1.09 -7.56
CA ALA A 49 -12.60 -1.09 -6.88
C ALA A 49 -13.68 -0.31 -7.66
N TYR A 50 -13.34 0.85 -8.22
CA TYR A 50 -14.27 1.68 -8.98
C TYR A 50 -14.60 1.14 -10.37
N THR A 51 -13.67 0.38 -10.96
CA THR A 51 -13.87 -0.24 -12.27
C THR A 51 -14.46 -1.65 -12.18
N ALA A 52 -14.31 -2.33 -11.04
CA ALA A 52 -14.93 -3.63 -10.78
C ALA A 52 -16.39 -3.53 -10.38
N GLU A 53 -16.73 -2.50 -9.62
CA GLU A 53 -18.08 -2.25 -9.17
C GLU A 53 -18.34 -0.75 -9.25
N PRO A 54 -18.93 -0.24 -10.35
CA PRO A 54 -19.17 1.19 -10.54
C PRO A 54 -19.98 1.85 -9.42
N ALA A 55 -20.81 1.09 -8.68
CA ALA A 55 -21.52 1.61 -7.50
C ALA A 55 -20.56 2.12 -6.41
N ASN A 56 -19.30 1.64 -6.39
CA ASN A 56 -18.28 2.12 -5.48
C ASN A 56 -17.88 3.59 -5.75
N ILE A 57 -18.14 4.14 -6.93
CA ILE A 57 -17.82 5.54 -7.27
C ILE A 57 -18.65 6.50 -6.41
N GLU A 58 -19.91 6.18 -6.15
CA GLU A 58 -20.78 6.98 -5.27
C GLU A 58 -20.31 6.93 -3.81
N ARG A 59 -19.64 5.84 -3.43
CA ARG A 59 -19.09 5.62 -2.09
C ARG A 59 -17.64 6.09 -1.91
N LYS A 60 -17.01 6.70 -2.92
CA LYS A 60 -15.57 7.06 -2.90
C LYS A 60 -15.11 7.81 -1.63
N LYS A 61 -15.94 8.73 -1.12
CA LYS A 61 -15.63 9.52 0.09
C LYS A 61 -15.59 8.66 1.35
N SER A 62 -16.33 7.56 1.38
CA SER A 62 -16.41 6.65 2.53
C SER A 62 -15.17 5.76 2.66
N PHE A 63 -14.38 5.62 1.60
CA PHE A 63 -13.19 4.76 1.59
C PHE A 63 -11.97 5.42 2.20
N ARG A 64 -11.79 6.74 2.05
CA ARG A 64 -10.60 7.48 2.54
C ARG A 64 -9.29 6.70 2.24
N HIS A 65 -8.50 6.38 3.25
CA HIS A 65 -7.26 5.59 3.18
C HIS A 65 -7.43 4.18 3.80
N ASP A 66 -8.67 3.73 3.98
CA ASP A 66 -8.98 2.45 4.61
C ASP A 66 -8.86 1.31 3.59
N TYR A 67 -7.67 0.70 3.54
CA TYR A 67 -7.33 -0.33 2.57
C TYR A 67 -8.22 -1.56 2.68
N LYS A 68 -8.55 -1.96 3.91
CA LYS A 68 -9.48 -3.08 4.16
C LYS A 68 -10.84 -2.79 3.56
N LYS A 69 -11.41 -1.61 3.83
CA LYS A 69 -12.73 -1.25 3.33
C LYS A 69 -12.78 -1.11 1.81
N ILE A 70 -11.71 -0.63 1.18
CA ILE A 70 -11.63 -0.58 -0.29
C ILE A 70 -11.55 -2.01 -0.85
N PHE A 71 -10.69 -2.86 -0.27
CA PHE A 71 -10.49 -4.22 -0.73
C PHE A 71 -11.77 -5.07 -0.58
N ASP A 72 -12.45 -4.96 0.57
CA ASP A 72 -13.70 -5.68 0.84
C ASP A 72 -14.86 -5.22 -0.06
N ALA A 73 -14.76 -4.03 -0.66
CA ALA A 73 -15.74 -3.54 -1.62
C ALA A 73 -15.52 -4.07 -3.05
N LEU A 74 -14.43 -4.81 -3.30
CA LEU A 74 -14.23 -5.54 -4.55
C LEU A 74 -15.16 -6.75 -4.63
N PRO A 75 -15.60 -7.16 -5.84
CA PRO A 75 -16.27 -8.44 -6.02
C PRO A 75 -15.41 -9.60 -5.48
N PRO A 76 -15.98 -10.63 -4.83
CA PRO A 76 -15.21 -11.72 -4.24
C PRO A 76 -14.25 -12.41 -5.20
N THR A 77 -14.64 -12.55 -6.47
CA THR A 77 -13.78 -13.13 -7.52
C THR A 77 -12.52 -12.30 -7.79
N VAL A 78 -12.63 -10.97 -7.69
CA VAL A 78 -11.50 -10.05 -7.86
C VAL A 78 -10.60 -10.09 -6.63
N GLN A 79 -11.19 -10.14 -5.43
CA GLN A 79 -10.43 -10.32 -4.18
C GLN A 79 -9.57 -11.59 -4.23
N SER A 80 -10.18 -12.74 -4.53
CA SER A 80 -9.49 -14.02 -4.60
C SER A 80 -8.40 -14.02 -5.68
N ARG A 81 -8.66 -13.40 -6.84
CA ARG A 81 -7.69 -13.29 -7.93
C ARG A 81 -6.48 -12.45 -7.52
N LEU A 82 -6.68 -11.31 -6.83
CA LEU A 82 -5.58 -10.46 -6.38
C LEU A 82 -4.69 -11.19 -5.37
N LEU A 83 -5.29 -11.87 -4.39
CA LEU A 83 -4.53 -12.63 -3.38
C LEU A 83 -3.80 -13.82 -4.01
N ALA A 84 -4.42 -14.52 -4.95
CA ALA A 84 -3.78 -15.61 -5.68
C ALA A 84 -2.57 -15.12 -6.49
N LEU A 85 -2.73 -14.05 -7.28
CA LEU A 85 -1.62 -13.47 -8.07
C LEU A 85 -0.49 -12.93 -7.20
N ALA A 86 -0.81 -12.33 -6.05
CA ALA A 86 0.19 -11.88 -5.09
C ALA A 86 0.95 -13.10 -4.51
N GLY A 87 0.23 -14.12 -4.05
CA GLY A 87 0.82 -15.35 -3.51
C GLY A 87 1.64 -16.15 -4.53
N GLU A 88 1.22 -16.21 -5.79
CA GLU A 88 2.04 -16.78 -6.88
C GLU A 88 3.36 -16.03 -7.06
N ARG A 89 3.37 -14.72 -6.81
CA ARG A 89 4.55 -13.88 -7.00
C ARG A 89 5.55 -13.97 -5.85
N ILE A 90 5.07 -14.10 -4.61
CA ILE A 90 5.88 -13.97 -3.39
C ILE A 90 5.91 -15.24 -2.52
N GLY A 91 5.10 -16.25 -2.82
CA GLY A 91 4.97 -17.45 -1.99
C GLY A 91 4.12 -17.24 -0.72
N PRO A 92 4.22 -18.15 0.26
CA PRO A 92 3.58 -17.99 1.57
C PRO A 92 4.02 -16.70 2.25
N SER A 93 3.07 -15.90 2.73
CA SER A 93 3.32 -14.56 3.28
C SER A 93 2.26 -14.15 4.29
N GLY A 94 2.44 -12.96 4.89
CA GLY A 94 1.48 -12.36 5.82
C GLY A 94 0.10 -12.08 5.21
N LEU A 95 -0.08 -12.16 3.88
CA LEU A 95 -1.37 -11.98 3.21
C LEU A 95 -2.42 -13.03 3.60
N SER A 96 -2.04 -14.15 4.24
CA SER A 96 -3.00 -15.06 4.88
C SER A 96 -3.82 -14.37 5.97
N ASP A 97 -3.24 -13.34 6.61
CA ASP A 97 -3.89 -12.41 7.54
C ASP A 97 -3.83 -10.98 6.96
N ARG A 98 -4.42 -10.82 5.77
CA ARG A 98 -4.43 -9.56 5.03
C ARG A 98 -4.93 -8.37 5.84
N ASP A 99 -5.85 -8.61 6.79
CA ASP A 99 -6.49 -7.56 7.57
C ASP A 99 -5.47 -6.91 8.51
N LYS A 100 -4.59 -7.71 9.12
CA LYS A 100 -3.47 -7.21 9.92
C LYS A 100 -2.46 -6.45 9.05
N VAL A 101 -2.12 -6.98 7.88
CA VAL A 101 -1.19 -6.31 6.94
C VAL A 101 -1.75 -4.94 6.50
N PHE A 102 -3.03 -4.87 6.14
CA PHE A 102 -3.68 -3.62 5.74
C PHE A 102 -3.79 -2.61 6.88
N ALA A 103 -4.00 -3.07 8.12
CA ALA A 103 -3.98 -2.21 9.29
C ALA A 103 -2.60 -1.58 9.50
N ASP A 104 -1.53 -2.39 9.43
CA ASP A 104 -0.14 -1.91 9.56
C ASP A 104 0.21 -0.92 8.43
N TRP A 105 -0.19 -1.18 7.18
CA TRP A 105 0.00 -0.24 6.07
C TRP A 105 -0.75 1.07 6.24
N THR A 106 -1.98 1.03 6.73
CA THR A 106 -2.77 2.24 7.00
C THR A 106 -2.08 3.07 8.08
N ALA A 107 -1.61 2.43 9.15
CA ALA A 107 -0.86 3.10 10.21
C ALA A 107 0.46 3.71 9.70
N ASN A 108 1.17 2.98 8.83
CA ASN A 108 2.41 3.48 8.21
C ASN A 108 2.15 4.69 7.29
N PHE A 109 1.08 4.66 6.49
CA PHE A 109 0.73 5.77 5.60
C PHE A 109 0.57 7.08 6.36
N ASP A 110 -0.02 7.01 7.55
CA ASP A 110 -0.16 8.17 8.40
C ASP A 110 1.14 8.53 9.13
N GLY A 111 1.73 7.57 9.85
CA GLY A 111 2.84 7.82 10.77
C GLY A 111 4.19 8.05 10.12
N LEU A 112 4.47 7.50 8.94
CA LEU A 112 5.77 7.69 8.29
C LEU A 112 5.93 9.06 7.64
N ARG A 113 4.85 9.84 7.47
CA ARG A 113 4.93 11.22 6.97
C ARG A 113 5.53 12.16 8.00
N TYR A 114 5.25 11.89 9.27
CA TYR A 114 5.72 12.65 10.42
C TYR A 114 6.21 11.69 11.50
N PRO A 115 7.32 10.94 11.26
CA PRO A 115 7.77 9.93 12.21
C PRO A 115 8.04 10.52 13.60
N PHE A 116 8.48 11.78 13.66
CA PHE A 116 8.74 12.48 14.91
C PHE A 116 7.51 12.54 15.84
N GLU A 117 6.28 12.52 15.33
CA GLU A 117 5.06 12.52 16.18
C GLU A 117 4.97 11.24 17.04
N LYS A 118 5.62 10.15 16.61
CA LYS A 118 5.70 8.91 17.41
C LYS A 118 6.79 8.93 18.48
N TYR A 119 7.69 9.89 18.38
CA TYR A 119 8.89 10.00 19.21
C TYR A 119 9.05 11.44 19.71
N GLU A 120 7.95 12.17 19.88
CA GLU A 120 7.98 13.59 20.21
C GLU A 120 8.54 13.86 21.61
N ASP A 121 8.44 12.85 22.48
CA ASP A 121 9.00 12.85 23.83
C ASP A 121 10.47 12.37 23.87
N ASP A 122 11.00 11.82 22.77
CA ASP A 122 12.38 11.34 22.72
C ASP A 122 13.35 12.51 22.47
N THR A 123 14.46 12.54 23.20
CA THR A 123 15.64 13.29 22.78
C THR A 123 16.29 12.64 21.55
N ALA A 124 17.16 13.38 20.84
CA ALA A 124 17.87 12.83 19.69
C ALA A 124 18.71 11.58 20.03
N GLY A 125 19.27 11.51 21.25
CA GLY A 125 20.02 10.34 21.72
C GLY A 125 19.11 9.15 22.00
N GLU A 126 17.98 9.36 22.69
CA GLU A 126 16.99 8.31 22.96
C GLU A 126 16.39 7.75 21.67
N TYR A 127 16.17 8.60 20.67
CA TYR A 127 15.67 8.18 19.36
C TYR A 127 16.63 7.22 18.65
N GLU A 128 17.93 7.49 18.69
CA GLU A 128 18.97 6.61 18.10
C GLU A 128 19.17 5.33 18.92
N GLU A 129 19.17 5.44 20.26
CA GLU A 129 19.35 4.31 21.16
C GLU A 129 18.18 3.32 21.07
N ARG A 130 16.95 3.80 20.90
CA ARG A 130 15.74 2.96 20.80
C ARG A 130 15.87 1.88 19.72
N GLY A 131 16.35 2.25 18.54
CA GLY A 131 16.58 1.30 17.45
C GLY A 131 17.64 0.25 17.80
N SER A 132 18.74 0.69 18.43
CA SER A 132 19.82 -0.19 18.88
C SER A 132 19.36 -1.16 19.95
N THR A 133 18.58 -0.69 20.94
CA THR A 133 18.01 -1.51 22.00
C THR A 133 17.08 -2.56 21.44
N TRP A 134 16.14 -2.17 20.56
CA TRP A 134 15.22 -3.12 19.92
C TRP A 134 15.97 -4.23 19.18
N LEU A 135 17.03 -3.89 18.42
CA LEU A 135 17.88 -4.88 17.76
C LEU A 135 18.61 -5.79 18.75
N SER A 136 19.13 -5.22 19.85
CA SER A 136 19.84 -5.99 20.89
C SER A 136 18.93 -6.97 21.64
N GLU A 137 17.64 -6.64 21.76
CA GLU A 137 16.60 -7.48 22.37
C GLU A 137 16.02 -8.52 21.38
N GLY A 138 16.62 -8.64 20.19
CA GLY A 138 16.26 -9.64 19.19
C GLY A 138 15.33 -9.15 18.08
N GLY A 139 15.01 -7.85 18.03
CA GLY A 139 14.31 -7.25 16.89
C GLY A 139 12.92 -7.83 16.65
N ARG A 140 12.19 -8.14 17.72
CA ARG A 140 10.87 -8.78 17.62
C ARG A 140 9.90 -7.90 16.86
N LEU A 141 9.26 -8.46 15.83
CA LEU A 141 8.34 -7.72 14.97
C LEU A 141 7.14 -7.19 15.77
N GLU A 142 6.66 -7.95 16.75
CA GLU A 142 5.56 -7.54 17.63
C GLU A 142 5.79 -6.19 18.33
N ASP A 143 7.05 -5.84 18.59
CA ASP A 143 7.44 -4.62 19.31
C ASP A 143 7.75 -3.46 18.35
N ALA A 144 7.78 -3.69 17.04
CA ALA A 144 8.11 -2.66 16.05
C ALA A 144 7.00 -1.61 15.92
N THR A 145 7.37 -0.33 16.03
CA THR A 145 6.45 0.81 15.81
C THR A 145 5.89 0.83 14.40
N PHE A 146 6.73 0.50 13.41
CA PHE A 146 6.36 0.46 12.00
C PHE A 146 6.69 -0.91 11.44
N ARG A 147 5.66 -1.61 10.93
CA ARG A 147 5.82 -2.90 10.24
C ARG A 147 5.53 -2.73 8.77
N PHE A 148 6.55 -2.93 7.94
CA PHE A 148 6.49 -2.53 6.54
C PHE A 148 5.78 -3.56 5.64
N HIS A 149 5.90 -4.87 5.93
CA HIS A 149 5.36 -5.93 5.07
C HIS A 149 5.70 -5.71 3.58
N SER A 150 6.97 -5.42 3.30
CA SER A 150 7.42 -4.96 1.98
C SER A 150 7.23 -6.01 0.89
N GLU A 151 7.36 -7.30 1.22
CA GLU A 151 7.11 -8.40 0.28
C GLU A 151 5.63 -8.50 -0.08
N GLU A 152 4.74 -8.36 0.91
CA GLU A 152 3.30 -8.34 0.69
C GLU A 152 2.87 -7.13 -0.15
N LEU A 153 3.47 -5.96 0.09
CA LEU A 153 3.16 -4.75 -0.67
C LEU A 153 3.61 -4.92 -2.12
N PHE A 154 4.80 -5.48 -2.33
CA PHE A 154 5.33 -5.83 -3.64
C PHE A 154 4.41 -6.82 -4.39
N GLY A 155 3.97 -7.90 -3.73
CA GLY A 155 3.06 -8.89 -4.32
C GLY A 155 1.70 -8.29 -4.67
N MET A 156 1.14 -7.46 -3.80
CA MET A 156 -0.13 -6.78 -4.04
C MET A 156 -0.04 -5.74 -5.15
N LEU A 157 1.03 -4.94 -5.21
CA LEU A 157 1.28 -4.01 -6.32
C LEU A 157 1.40 -4.74 -7.66
N TYR A 158 2.11 -5.88 -7.68
CA TYR A 158 2.18 -6.73 -8.87
C TYR A 158 0.80 -7.19 -9.34
N ALA A 159 0.00 -7.78 -8.44
CA ALA A 159 -1.35 -8.27 -8.74
C ALA A 159 -2.28 -7.14 -9.23
N LEU A 160 -2.26 -6.00 -8.54
CA LEU A 160 -3.07 -4.83 -8.87
C LEU A 160 -2.69 -4.23 -10.22
N ARG A 161 -1.40 -4.17 -10.58
CA ARG A 161 -0.98 -3.67 -11.91
C ARG A 161 -1.54 -4.53 -13.03
N ILE A 162 -1.55 -5.86 -12.87
CA ILE A 162 -2.11 -6.78 -13.86
C ILE A 162 -3.62 -6.56 -13.99
N GLU A 163 -4.33 -6.57 -12.87
CA GLU A 163 -5.79 -6.43 -12.83
C GLU A 163 -6.23 -5.06 -13.36
N ALA A 164 -5.58 -3.99 -12.91
CA ALA A 164 -5.86 -2.62 -13.34
C ALA A 164 -5.59 -2.41 -14.84
N LYS A 165 -4.51 -2.98 -15.38
CA LYS A 165 -4.22 -2.93 -16.83
C LYS A 165 -5.30 -3.62 -17.65
N GLY A 166 -5.82 -4.75 -17.18
CA GLY A 166 -6.95 -5.44 -17.83
C GLY A 166 -8.20 -4.57 -17.86
N ARG A 167 -8.51 -3.92 -16.74
CA ARG A 167 -9.68 -3.04 -16.58
C ARG A 167 -9.58 -1.74 -17.37
N LEU A 168 -8.40 -1.13 -17.42
CA LEU A 168 -8.15 0.08 -18.21
C LEU A 168 -8.53 -0.11 -19.70
N ARG A 169 -8.28 -1.31 -20.24
CA ARG A 169 -8.61 -1.65 -21.64
C ARG A 169 -10.12 -1.75 -21.89
N GLN A 170 -10.90 -2.03 -20.85
CA GLN A 170 -12.35 -2.16 -20.92
C GLN A 170 -13.06 -0.81 -20.68
N LEU A 171 -12.34 0.23 -20.25
CA LEU A 171 -12.93 1.54 -20.06
C LEU A 171 -13.31 2.16 -21.41
N PRO A 172 -14.50 2.80 -21.50
CA PRO A 172 -14.87 3.61 -22.66
C PRO A 172 -13.77 4.63 -22.97
N GLN A 173 -13.56 4.92 -24.27
CA GLN A 173 -12.65 5.97 -24.69
C GLN A 173 -13.17 7.34 -24.28
#